data_AF-A0A960H500-F1
#
_entry.id   AF-A0A960H500-F1
#
_cell.length_a   1.000
_cell.length_b   1.000
_cell.length_c   1.000
_cell.angle_alpha   90.00
_cell.angle_beta   90.00
_cell.angle_gamma   90.00
#
_symmetry.space_group_name_H-M   'P 1'
#
loop_
_entity.id
_entity.type
_entity.pdbx_description
1 polymer ?
#
loop_
_entity_poly.entity_id
_entity_poly.type
_entity_poly.pdbx_seq_one_letter_code
_entity_poly.pdbx_strand_id
1 'polypeptide(L)' 'DVGSLNGTYVNREPVDSATLTNGDEVQIGKFRLVFLTGPKPAGDEGGPGS' A
#
# COMPACT_ATOMS: atom_id res chain seq x y z
N ASP A 1 -4.59 -26.29 10.53
CA ASP A 1 -3.52 -26.12 9.54
C ASP A 1 -3.15 -24.67 9.34
N VAL A 2 -1.86 -24.41 9.49
CA VAL A 2 -1.16 -23.12 9.51
C VAL A 2 -0.95 -22.63 8.07
N GLY A 3 -2.07 -22.53 7.32
CA GLY A 3 -2.09 -22.21 5.89
C GLY A 3 -1.66 -20.79 5.52
N SER A 4 -1.18 -20.01 6.48
CA SER A 4 -0.67 -18.65 6.36
C SER A 4 0.82 -18.56 6.02
N LEU A 5 1.48 -19.66 5.63
CA LEU A 5 2.85 -19.69 5.09
C LEU A 5 3.04 -18.89 3.77
N ASN A 6 2.02 -18.14 3.34
CA ASN A 6 2.14 -17.13 2.31
C ASN A 6 2.04 -15.76 2.98
N GLY A 7 3.17 -15.23 3.44
CA GLY A 7 3.24 -13.85 3.96
C GLY A 7 2.63 -12.84 2.99
N THR A 8 2.22 -11.69 3.51
CA THR A 8 1.88 -10.54 2.66
C THR A 8 3.20 -9.94 2.21
N TYR A 9 3.37 -9.77 0.90
CA TYR A 9 4.56 -9.13 0.35
C TYR A 9 4.17 -7.81 -0.28
N VAL A 10 4.98 -6.78 -0.06
CA VAL A 10 4.88 -5.51 -0.76
C VAL A 10 6.19 -5.30 -1.50
N ASN A 11 6.13 -5.06 -2.80
CA ASN A 11 7.33 -4.88 -3.64
C ASN A 11 8.36 -6.01 -3.49
N ARG A 12 7.88 -7.25 -3.31
CA ARG A 12 8.67 -8.49 -3.10
C ARG A 12 9.35 -8.63 -1.72
N GLU A 13 9.00 -7.79 -0.76
CA GLU A 13 9.48 -7.89 0.63
C GLU A 13 8.35 -8.35 1.56
N PRO A 14 8.59 -9.34 2.46
CA PRO A 14 7.57 -9.79 3.40
C PRO A 14 7.31 -8.73 4.47
N VAL A 15 6.05 -8.37 4.67
CA VAL A 15 5.63 -7.34 5.64
C VAL A 15 4.40 -7.79 6.41
N ASP A 16 4.38 -7.48 7.72
CA ASP A 16 3.16 -7.62 8.55
C ASP A 16 2.26 -6.38 8.41
N SER A 17 2.87 -5.21 8.21
CA SER A 17 2.20 -3.95 7.90
C SER A 17 3.12 -3.05 7.08
N ALA A 18 2.56 -2.32 6.11
CA ALA A 18 3.32 -1.40 5.27
C ALA A 18 2.43 -0.22 4.85
N THR A 19 3.03 0.96 4.73
CA THR A 19 2.38 2.12 4.08
C THR A 19 2.52 1.96 2.57
N LEU A 20 1.40 1.84 1.87
CA LEU A 20 1.38 1.71 0.42
C LEU A 20 1.33 3.07 -0.26
N THR A 21 2.09 3.17 -1.33
CA THR A 21 2.16 4.32 -2.23
C THR A 21 1.52 3.96 -3.57
N ASN A 22 1.01 4.96 -4.28
CA ASN A 22 0.42 4.74 -5.59
C ASN A 22 1.38 3.99 -6.53
N GLY A 23 0.92 2.88 -7.09
CA GLY A 23 1.69 2.00 -7.95
C GLY A 23 2.35 0.82 -7.24
N ASP A 24 2.28 0.71 -5.91
CA ASP A 24 2.89 -0.41 -5.18
C ASP A 24 2.22 -1.75 -5.51
N GLU A 25 3.06 -2.78 -5.66
CA GLU A 25 2.60 -4.15 -5.88
C GLU A 25 2.48 -4.90 -4.55
N VAL A 26 1.28 -5.40 -4.27
CA VAL A 26 1.00 -6.23 -3.09
C VAL A 26 0.72 -7.65 -3.54
N GLN A 27 1.41 -8.62 -2.96
CA GLN A 27 1.20 -10.03 -3.20
C GLN A 27 0.66 -10.71 -1.95
N ILE A 28 -0.46 -11.42 -2.11
CA ILE A 28 -1.13 -12.18 -1.06
C ILE A 28 -1.33 -13.60 -1.60
N GLY A 29 -0.54 -14.56 -1.11
CA GLY A 29 -0.50 -15.89 -1.70
C GLY A 29 -0.09 -15.85 -3.17
N LYS A 30 -0.96 -16.39 -4.04
CA LYS A 30 -0.76 -16.43 -5.50
C LYS A 30 -1.29 -15.20 -6.24
N PHE A 31 -1.96 -14.29 -5.55
CA PHE A 31 -2.58 -13.11 -6.15
C PHE A 31 -1.63 -11.92 -6.12
N ARG A 32 -1.62 -11.15 -7.20
CA ARG A 32 -0.93 -9.85 -7.29
C ARG A 32 -1.97 -8.75 -7.43
N LEU A 33 -1.84 -7.73 -6.60
CA LEU A 33 -2.66 -6.53 -6.59
C LEU A 33 -1.75 -5.33 -6.82
N VAL A 34 -2.23 -4.32 -7.52
CA VAL A 34 -1.55 -3.04 -7.66
C VAL A 34 -2.37 -2.01 -6.88
N PHE A 35 -1.71 -1.32 -5.96
CA PHE A 35 -2.34 -0.28 -5.17
C PHE A 35 -2.43 1.01 -5.99
N LEU A 36 -3.66 1.46 -6.26
CA LEU A 36 -3.90 2.70 -6.97
C LEU A 36 -4.59 3.68 -6.03
N THR A 37 -3.92 4.78 -5.70
CA THR A 37 -4.57 5.88 -4.97
C THR A 37 -5.01 6.95 -5.95
N GLY A 38 -6.24 7.43 -5.78
CA GLY A 38 -6.66 8.67 -6.40
C GLY A 38 -5.74 9.83 -5.99
N PRO A 39 -5.73 10.95 -6.73
CA PRO A 39 -4.98 12.12 -6.33
C PRO A 39 -5.34 12.45 -4.88
N LYS A 40 -4.31 12.57 -4.01
CA LYS A 40 -4.50 13.12 -2.68
C LYS A 40 -5.23 14.45 -2.89
N PRO A 41 -6.45 14.65 -2.35
CA PRO A 41 -7.11 15.92 -2.51
C PRO A 41 -6.15 17.00 -2.03
N ALA A 42 -5.78 17.90 -2.95
CA ALA A 42 -5.01 19.09 -2.64
C ALA A 42 -5.90 19.97 -1.75
N GLY A 43 -5.90 19.67 -0.45
CA GLY A 43 -6.92 20.16 0.47
C GLY A 43 -6.42 20.45 1.88
N ASP A 44 -5.10 20.48 2.09
CA ASP A 44 -4.48 20.97 3.34
C ASP A 44 -3.34 21.95 3.02
N GLU A 45 -3.55 22.78 2.00
CA GLU A 45 -2.78 24.01 1.78
C GLU A 45 -3.73 25.22 1.83
N GLY A 46 -4.41 25.37 2.97
CA GLY A 46 -5.10 26.60 3.37
C GLY A 46 -4.49 27.07 4.70
N GLY A 47 -3.71 28.15 4.76
CA GLY A 47 -3.39 29.10 3.71
C GLY A 47 -2.30 30.11 4.14
N PRO A 48 -2.11 31.20 3.38
CA PRO A 48 -1.27 32.30 3.80
C PRO A 48 -2.04 33.11 4.86
N GLY A 49 -1.57 33.05 6.10
CA GLY A 49 -2.23 33.73 7.22
C GLY A 49 -1.25 34.15 8.30
N SER A 50 -0.65 35.34 8.09
CA SER A 50 0.19 36.16 8.99
C SER A 50 1.68 35.83 9.06
#